data_AF-A0A2H0A2F0-F1
#
_entry.id   AF-A0A2H0A2F0-F1
#
_cell.length_a   1.000
_cell.length_b   1.000
_cell.length_c   1.000
_cell.angle_alpha   90.00
_cell.angle_beta   90.00
_cell.angle_gamma   90.00
#
_symmetry.space_group_name_H-M   'P 1'
#
loop_
_entity.id
_entity.type
_entity.pdbx_description
1 polymer ?
#
loop_
_entity_poly.entity_id
_entity_poly.type
_entity_poly.pdbx_seq_one_letter_code
_entity_poly.pdbx_strand_id
1 'polypeptide(L)'
;MRKWFWLVLFVAAIIIPRPANLEAKIRVKDKNAETIIIKKGDTLWDLSGKYYRSPALWPDFKKYNVFTNPDLIYPKEKLAIGYRDAKKLDNALQTRLNDMVSEKKDIIKKIINLKEEMMKLQEKSAIREKDVAALIAQKEEELYRLQTELGEREEECKMLVSAIQELHIKLAELEATVDAQKQEIAQLQKQNNLAKGVSFFIGFAVVSGVIASEIVK
;
A
#
# COMPACT_ATOMS: atom_id res chain seq x y z
N MET A 1 62.01 31.25 -93.09
CA MET A 1 62.06 31.70 -91.68
C MET A 1 61.08 30.92 -90.78
N ARG A 2 61.11 29.56 -90.76
CA ARG A 2 60.13 28.74 -89.99
C ARG A 2 60.75 27.76 -88.98
N LYS A 3 62.09 27.62 -88.95
CA LYS A 3 62.80 26.71 -88.02
C LYS A 3 63.10 27.34 -86.65
N TRP A 4 63.14 28.66 -86.57
CA TRP A 4 63.39 29.40 -85.32
C TRP A 4 62.13 29.55 -84.47
N PHE A 5 60.94 29.50 -85.08
CA PHE A 5 59.67 29.61 -84.35
C PHE A 5 59.43 28.43 -83.39
N TRP A 6 59.79 27.21 -83.82
CA TRP A 6 59.71 26.02 -82.98
C TRP A 6 60.76 25.97 -81.87
N LEU A 7 61.94 26.56 -82.10
CA LEU A 7 63.00 26.69 -81.10
C LEU A 7 62.60 27.68 -79.99
N VAL A 8 61.95 28.79 -80.35
CA VAL A 8 61.43 29.76 -79.38
C VAL A 8 60.27 29.18 -78.56
N LEU A 9 59.37 28.40 -79.19
CA LEU A 9 58.29 27.70 -78.49
C LEU A 9 58.82 26.61 -77.52
N PHE A 10 59.90 25.92 -77.89
CA PHE A 10 60.52 24.90 -77.05
C PHE A 10 61.24 25.51 -75.84
N VAL A 11 61.88 26.67 -76.00
CA VAL A 11 62.51 27.41 -74.89
C VAL A 11 61.46 28.04 -73.97
N ALA A 12 60.35 28.55 -74.52
CA ALA A 12 59.26 29.12 -73.71
C ALA A 12 58.56 28.07 -72.82
N ALA A 13 58.50 26.80 -73.25
CA ALA A 13 57.91 25.72 -72.46
C ALA A 13 58.73 25.33 -71.22
N ILE A 14 60.03 25.67 -71.18
CA ILE A 14 60.93 25.38 -70.05
C ILE A 14 60.81 26.45 -68.96
N ILE A 15 60.29 27.64 -69.29
CA ILE A 15 60.16 28.79 -68.38
C ILE A 15 58.76 28.87 -67.75
N ILE A 16 57.92 27.85 -67.94
CA ILE A 16 56.66 27.77 -67.18
C ILE A 16 57.02 27.44 -65.72
N PRO A 17 56.73 28.33 -64.75
CA PRO A 17 56.95 28.01 -63.35
C PRO A 17 56.10 26.78 -63.00
N ARG A 18 56.77 25.68 -62.62
CA ARG A 18 56.11 24.52 -62.03
C ARG A 18 55.33 25.02 -60.80
N PRO A 19 54.04 24.68 -60.64
CA PRO A 19 53.34 25.01 -59.41
C PRO A 19 54.13 24.40 -58.25
N ALA A 20 54.55 25.23 -57.30
CA ALA A 20 55.12 24.77 -56.06
C ALA A 20 54.09 23.86 -55.41
N ASN A 21 54.41 22.57 -55.30
CA ASN A 21 53.60 21.65 -54.53
C ASN A 21 53.46 22.26 -53.14
N LEU A 22 52.22 22.57 -52.72
CA LEU A 22 51.96 22.94 -51.34
C LEU A 22 52.38 21.73 -50.50
N GLU A 23 53.54 21.84 -49.83
CA GLU A 23 53.96 20.87 -48.84
C GLU A 23 52.89 20.88 -47.73
N ALA A 24 52.01 19.88 -47.74
CA ALA A 24 51.12 19.66 -46.61
C ALA A 24 52.01 19.35 -45.41
N LYS A 25 51.95 20.21 -44.40
CA LYS A 25 52.88 20.18 -43.28
C LYS A 25 52.12 20.12 -41.98
N ILE A 26 52.43 19.14 -41.14
CA ILE A 26 51.85 19.07 -39.80
C ILE A 26 52.53 20.10 -38.90
N ARG A 27 51.73 20.97 -38.27
CA ARG A 27 52.20 21.87 -37.21
C ARG A 27 51.65 21.44 -35.86
N VAL A 28 52.52 21.04 -34.95
CA VAL A 28 52.17 20.71 -33.57
C VAL A 28 51.75 22.00 -32.83
N LYS A 29 50.55 22.01 -32.27
CA LYS A 29 50.01 23.11 -31.44
C LYS A 29 50.50 23.02 -30.01
N ASP A 30 50.43 21.82 -29.45
CA ASP A 30 50.74 21.56 -28.05
C ASP A 30 52.14 20.98 -27.91
N LYS A 31 53.05 21.76 -27.31
CA LYS A 31 54.45 21.36 -27.09
C LYS A 31 54.61 20.33 -25.97
N ASN A 32 53.60 20.17 -25.12
CA ASN A 32 53.62 19.23 -24.01
C ASN A 32 53.02 17.86 -24.40
N ALA A 33 52.36 17.79 -25.56
CA ALA A 33 51.84 16.55 -26.10
C ALA A 33 53.00 15.65 -26.56
N GLU A 34 52.85 14.34 -26.36
CA GLU A 34 53.81 13.35 -26.83
C GLU A 34 53.83 13.35 -28.36
N THR A 35 55.01 13.39 -28.97
CA THR A 35 55.13 13.41 -30.43
C THR A 35 55.74 12.13 -30.95
N ILE A 36 55.19 11.63 -32.05
CA ILE A 36 55.72 10.49 -32.80
C ILE A 36 56.20 10.93 -34.17
N ILE A 37 57.13 10.18 -34.73
CA ILE A 37 57.60 10.38 -36.09
C ILE A 37 56.83 9.47 -37.02
N ILE A 38 56.17 10.06 -38.03
CA ILE A 38 55.41 9.33 -39.04
C ILE A 38 56.38 8.50 -39.89
N LYS A 39 56.04 7.24 -40.11
CA LYS A 39 56.80 6.32 -40.96
C LYS A 39 56.09 6.14 -42.30
N LYS A 40 56.84 5.67 -43.30
CA LYS A 40 56.27 5.35 -44.62
C LYS A 40 55.22 4.25 -44.47
N GLY A 41 54.01 4.53 -44.96
CA GLY A 41 52.87 3.62 -44.88
C GLY A 41 51.93 3.86 -43.69
N ASP A 42 52.27 4.78 -42.78
CA ASP A 42 51.36 5.16 -41.70
C ASP A 42 50.18 5.97 -42.27
N THR A 43 48.97 5.70 -41.76
CA THR A 43 47.78 6.52 -41.99
C THR A 43 47.30 7.11 -40.67
N LEU A 44 46.58 8.24 -40.70
CA LEU A 44 45.97 8.78 -39.47
C LEU A 44 45.00 7.78 -38.81
N TRP A 45 44.34 6.96 -39.63
CA TRP A 45 43.45 5.89 -39.17
C TRP A 45 44.20 4.82 -38.38
N ASP A 46 45.29 4.29 -38.94
CA ASP A 46 46.09 3.23 -38.29
C ASP A 46 46.79 3.76 -37.04
N LEU A 47 47.32 4.99 -37.10
CA LEU A 47 47.92 5.66 -35.95
C LEU A 47 46.88 5.88 -34.84
N SER A 48 45.65 6.26 -35.17
CA SER A 48 44.57 6.38 -34.18
C SER A 48 44.19 5.02 -33.58
N GLY A 49 44.11 3.97 -34.40
CA GLY A 49 43.89 2.62 -33.92
C GLY A 49 44.98 2.16 -32.95
N LYS A 50 46.24 2.48 -33.26
CA LYS A 50 47.39 2.12 -32.45
C LYS A 50 47.47 2.86 -31.11
N TYR A 51 47.25 4.19 -31.11
CA TYR A 51 47.45 5.02 -29.92
C TYR A 51 46.17 5.30 -29.13
N TYR A 52 45.02 5.42 -29.79
CA TYR A 52 43.72 5.64 -29.13
C TYR A 52 42.85 4.38 -29.03
N ARG A 53 43.35 3.21 -29.47
CA ARG A 53 42.62 1.92 -29.53
C ARG A 53 41.31 1.97 -30.35
N SER A 54 41.09 3.05 -31.09
CA SER A 54 39.92 3.26 -31.94
C SER A 54 40.35 4.07 -33.17
N PRO A 55 40.33 3.47 -34.38
CA PRO A 55 40.70 4.17 -35.61
C PRO A 55 39.81 5.38 -35.93
N ALA A 56 38.54 5.35 -35.51
CA ALA A 56 37.58 6.43 -35.70
C ALA A 56 37.94 7.73 -34.95
N LEU A 57 38.86 7.66 -33.99
CA LEU A 57 39.32 8.82 -33.21
C LEU A 57 40.45 9.61 -33.88
N TRP A 58 40.79 9.34 -35.14
CA TRP A 58 41.81 10.12 -35.85
C TRP A 58 41.53 11.65 -35.85
N PRO A 59 40.27 12.16 -35.86
CA PRO A 59 40.03 13.60 -35.77
C PRO A 59 40.55 14.23 -34.48
N ASP A 60 40.73 13.44 -33.41
CA ASP A 60 41.25 13.94 -32.13
C ASP A 60 42.71 14.42 -32.23
N PHE A 61 43.48 13.95 -33.22
CA PHE A 61 44.80 14.52 -33.51
C PHE A 61 44.73 16.01 -33.86
N LYS A 62 43.59 16.54 -34.34
CA LYS A 62 43.40 17.97 -34.64
C LYS A 62 43.38 18.85 -33.39
N LYS A 63 43.13 18.27 -32.21
CA LYS A 63 43.21 18.98 -30.92
C LYS A 63 44.65 19.44 -30.66
N TYR A 64 45.63 18.61 -31.03
CA TYR A 64 47.05 18.83 -30.76
C TYR A 64 47.86 19.27 -31.99
N ASN A 65 47.30 19.17 -33.19
CA ASN A 65 47.99 19.49 -34.45
C ASN A 65 47.11 20.37 -35.37
N VAL A 66 47.76 21.16 -36.23
CA VAL A 66 47.16 21.77 -37.41
C VAL A 66 47.61 20.94 -38.62
N PHE A 67 46.65 20.49 -39.42
CA PHE A 67 46.90 19.82 -40.69
C PHE A 67 46.55 20.79 -41.82
N THR A 68 47.43 20.93 -42.82
CA THR A 68 47.10 21.62 -44.07
C THR A 68 46.11 20.78 -44.89
N ASN A 69 46.33 19.47 -44.95
CA ASN A 69 45.38 18.50 -45.47
C ASN A 69 45.50 17.20 -44.63
N PRO A 70 44.45 16.74 -43.93
CA PRO A 70 44.50 15.52 -43.12
C PRO A 70 44.81 14.25 -43.89
N ASP A 71 44.49 14.19 -45.19
CA ASP A 71 44.73 13.01 -46.03
C ASP A 71 46.20 12.93 -46.51
N LEU A 72 46.98 14.00 -46.31
CA LEU A 72 48.37 14.11 -46.72
C LEU A 72 49.28 14.22 -45.50
N ILE A 73 49.80 13.08 -45.05
CA ILE A 73 50.83 12.99 -44.01
C ILE A 73 52.08 12.34 -44.58
N TYR A 74 53.25 12.87 -44.23
CA TYR A 74 54.52 12.45 -44.83
C TYR A 74 55.45 11.78 -43.82
N PRO A 75 56.29 10.83 -44.28
CA PRO A 75 57.33 10.24 -43.44
C PRO A 75 58.28 11.31 -42.90
N LYS A 76 58.76 11.11 -41.68
CA LYS A 76 59.64 12.01 -40.90
C LYS A 76 58.95 13.26 -40.32
N GLU A 77 57.66 13.49 -40.60
CA GLU A 77 56.90 14.52 -39.90
C GLU A 77 56.64 14.12 -38.43
N LYS A 78 56.47 15.14 -37.57
CA LYS A 78 56.14 14.96 -36.16
C LYS A 78 54.64 15.15 -35.96
N LEU A 79 53.99 14.14 -35.39
CA LEU A 79 52.57 14.17 -35.02
C LEU A 79 52.45 14.15 -33.50
N ALA A 80 51.75 15.14 -32.93
CA ALA A 80 51.42 15.13 -31.51
C ALA A 80 50.23 14.20 -31.24
N ILE A 81 50.46 13.18 -30.42
CA ILE A 81 49.46 12.25 -29.93
C ILE A 81 49.20 12.62 -28.47
N GLY A 82 48.00 13.14 -28.16
CA GLY A 82 47.58 13.45 -26.78
C GLY A 82 47.37 12.20 -25.90
N TYR A 83 48.15 11.14 -26.12
CA TYR A 83 47.96 9.81 -25.53
C TYR A 83 48.06 9.83 -24.00
N ARG A 84 48.98 10.63 -23.44
CA ARG A 84 49.12 10.78 -21.98
C ARG A 84 47.86 11.36 -21.35
N ASP A 85 47.24 12.36 -21.99
CA ASP A 85 45.99 12.96 -21.52
C ASP A 85 44.81 12.00 -21.65
N ALA A 86 44.73 11.29 -22.77
CA ALA A 86 43.71 10.26 -23.00
C ALA A 86 43.81 9.13 -21.96
N LYS A 87 45.02 8.65 -21.66
CA LYS A 87 45.24 7.60 -20.65
C LYS A 87 44.95 8.08 -19.23
N LYS A 88 45.29 9.33 -18.89
CA LYS A 88 44.96 9.92 -17.59
C LYS A 88 43.44 10.02 -17.42
N LEU A 89 42.73 10.41 -18.47
CA LEU A 89 41.27 10.47 -18.48
C LEU A 89 40.65 9.07 -18.35
N ASP A 90 41.13 8.07 -19.10
CA ASP A 90 40.64 6.68 -19.01
C ASP A 90 40.81 6.13 -17.59
N ASN A 91 41.99 6.31 -16.98
CA ASN A 91 42.23 5.91 -15.59
C ASN A 91 41.27 6.62 -14.62
N ALA A 92 41.05 7.94 -14.78
CA ALA A 92 40.14 8.70 -13.93
C ALA A 92 38.68 8.24 -14.10
N LEU A 93 38.27 7.92 -15.32
CA LEU A 93 36.94 7.36 -15.62
C LEU A 93 36.77 5.96 -15.04
N GLN A 94 37.81 5.11 -15.11
CA GLN A 94 37.79 3.77 -14.50
C GLN A 94 37.71 3.84 -12.98
N THR A 95 38.48 4.72 -12.33
CA THR A 95 38.36 4.94 -10.89
C THR A 95 36.95 5.40 -10.54
N ARG A 96 36.42 6.42 -11.22
CA ARG A 96 35.06 6.91 -10.99
C ARG A 96 34.00 5.83 -11.23
N LEU A 97 34.17 5.01 -12.26
CA LEU A 97 33.26 3.90 -12.55
C LEU A 97 33.29 2.86 -11.42
N ASN A 98 34.47 2.52 -10.90
CA ASN A 98 34.61 1.59 -9.78
C ASN A 98 33.97 2.16 -8.51
N ASP A 99 34.17 3.44 -8.21
CA ASP A 99 33.55 4.12 -7.08
C ASP A 99 32.02 4.06 -7.21
N MET A 100 31.47 4.43 -8.37
CA MET A 100 30.04 4.35 -8.66
C MET A 100 29.48 2.92 -8.56
N VAL A 101 30.22 1.92 -9.01
CA VAL A 101 29.83 0.50 -8.89
C VAL A 101 29.83 0.07 -7.43
N SER A 102 30.79 0.53 -6.63
CA SER A 102 30.83 0.22 -5.19
C SER A 102 29.67 0.87 -4.43
N GLU A 103 29.34 2.14 -4.72
CA GLU A 103 28.16 2.82 -4.18
C GLU A 103 26.87 2.08 -4.55
N LYS A 104 26.70 1.70 -5.82
CA LYS A 104 25.54 0.92 -6.27
C LYS A 104 25.43 -0.43 -5.56
N LYS A 105 26.56 -1.10 -5.29
CA LYS A 105 26.57 -2.37 -4.57
C LYS A 105 26.04 -2.22 -3.15
N ASP A 106 26.39 -1.15 -2.45
CA ASP A 106 25.89 -0.90 -1.10
C ASP A 106 24.41 -0.53 -1.09
N ILE A 107 23.95 0.21 -2.10
CA ILE A 107 22.51 0.45 -2.31
C ILE A 107 21.77 -0.89 -2.52
N ILE A 108 22.30 -1.79 -3.34
CA ILE A 108 21.71 -3.12 -3.58
C ILE A 108 21.62 -3.92 -2.27
N LYS A 109 22.67 -3.93 -1.44
CA LYS A 109 22.63 -4.59 -0.13
C LYS A 109 21.53 -4.01 0.77
N LYS A 110 21.39 -2.68 0.81
CA LYS A 110 20.32 -2.01 1.58
C LYS A 110 18.94 -2.43 1.09
N ILE A 111 18.73 -2.49 -0.24
CA ILE A 111 17.46 -2.93 -0.83
C ILE A 111 17.15 -4.38 -0.43
N ILE A 112 18.14 -5.28 -0.44
CA ILE A 112 17.95 -6.67 -0.03
C ILE A 112 17.53 -6.75 1.44
N ASN A 113 18.26 -6.07 2.34
CA ASN A 113 17.93 -6.06 3.76
C ASN A 113 16.54 -5.48 4.04
N LEU A 114 16.19 -4.35 3.41
CA LEU A 114 14.86 -3.75 3.53
C LEU A 114 13.77 -4.70 3.01
N LYS A 115 14.03 -5.42 1.92
CA LYS A 115 13.07 -6.40 1.37
C LYS A 115 12.85 -7.56 2.34
N GLU A 116 13.90 -8.04 3.01
CA GLU A 116 13.79 -9.06 4.06
C GLU A 116 13.00 -8.57 5.27
N GLU A 117 13.25 -7.33 5.72
CA GLU A 117 12.48 -6.72 6.81
C GLU A 117 11.00 -6.55 6.43
N MET A 118 10.72 -6.09 5.20
CA MET A 118 9.35 -6.00 4.69
C MET A 118 8.66 -7.37 4.67
N MET A 119 9.35 -8.43 4.24
CA MET A 119 8.80 -9.79 4.21
C MET A 119 8.44 -10.28 5.62
N LYS A 120 9.31 -10.05 6.61
CA LYS A 120 9.04 -10.39 8.01
C LYS A 120 7.84 -9.61 8.56
N LEU A 121 7.70 -8.34 8.21
CA LEU A 121 6.57 -7.53 8.62
C LEU A 121 5.26 -8.01 8.00
N GLN A 122 5.27 -8.40 6.72
CA GLN A 122 4.10 -8.98 6.04
C GLN A 122 3.67 -10.32 6.65
N GLU A 123 4.62 -11.18 6.98
CA GLU A 123 4.32 -12.44 7.67
C GLU A 123 3.69 -12.18 9.05
N LYS A 124 4.28 -11.25 9.82
CA LYS A 124 3.75 -10.88 11.14
C LYS A 124 2.36 -10.24 11.04
N SER A 125 2.06 -9.46 10.00
CA SER A 125 0.71 -8.91 9.82
C SER A 125 -0.30 -9.98 9.42
N ALA A 126 0.08 -10.93 8.55
CA ALA A 126 -0.80 -12.04 8.17
C ALA A 126 -1.16 -12.93 9.37
N ILE A 127 -0.20 -13.20 10.26
CA ILE A 127 -0.46 -13.93 11.52
C ILE A 127 -1.46 -13.15 12.39
N ARG A 128 -1.23 -11.84 12.59
CA ARG A 128 -2.15 -10.99 13.38
C ARG A 128 -3.56 -10.94 12.78
N GLU A 129 -3.68 -10.85 11.46
CA GLU A 129 -4.98 -10.87 10.78
C GLU A 129 -5.73 -12.19 11.04
N LYS A 130 -5.02 -13.31 10.99
CA LYS A 130 -5.59 -14.62 11.33
C LYS A 130 -6.03 -14.70 12.78
N ASP A 131 -5.23 -14.21 13.72
CA ASP A 131 -5.57 -14.19 15.14
C ASP A 131 -6.80 -13.32 15.41
N VAL A 132 -6.88 -12.15 14.78
CA VAL A 132 -8.04 -11.26 14.85
C VAL A 132 -9.28 -11.92 14.26
N ALA A 133 -9.17 -12.58 13.10
CA ALA A 133 -10.28 -13.30 12.48
C ALA A 133 -10.80 -14.44 13.38
N ALA A 134 -9.90 -15.19 14.03
CA ALA A 134 -10.27 -16.24 14.97
C ALA A 134 -11.01 -15.68 16.20
N LEU A 135 -10.55 -14.55 16.75
CA LEU A 135 -11.22 -13.87 17.85
C LEU A 135 -12.61 -13.34 17.45
N ILE A 136 -12.75 -12.79 16.24
CA ILE A 136 -14.04 -12.35 15.71
C ILE A 136 -15.01 -13.54 15.62
N ALA A 137 -14.58 -14.65 15.01
CA ALA A 137 -15.41 -15.84 14.87
C ALA A 137 -15.85 -16.40 16.24
N GLN A 138 -14.95 -16.42 17.22
CA GLN A 138 -15.28 -16.83 18.59
C GLN A 138 -16.33 -15.91 19.22
N LYS A 139 -16.21 -14.60 19.01
CA LYS A 139 -17.16 -13.62 19.57
C LYS A 139 -18.51 -13.64 18.87
N GLU A 140 -18.55 -13.91 17.57
CA GLU A 140 -19.79 -14.12 16.83
C GLU A 140 -20.53 -15.36 17.33
N GLU A 141 -19.82 -16.45 17.60
CA GLU A 141 -20.41 -17.65 18.20
C GLU A 141 -20.98 -17.38 19.61
N GLU A 142 -20.21 -16.68 20.45
CA GLU A 142 -20.65 -16.29 21.79
C GLU A 142 -21.89 -15.38 21.73
N LEU A 143 -21.93 -14.42 20.80
CA LEU A 143 -23.08 -13.54 20.59
C LEU A 143 -24.32 -14.33 20.17
N TYR A 144 -24.19 -15.29 19.26
CA TYR A 144 -25.30 -16.13 18.83
C TYR A 144 -25.87 -16.98 19.97
N ARG A 145 -25.00 -17.57 20.79
CA ARG A 145 -25.42 -18.33 21.99
C ARG A 145 -26.19 -17.45 22.95
N LEU A 146 -25.67 -16.26 23.27
CA LEU A 146 -26.33 -15.31 24.18
C LEU A 146 -27.68 -14.83 23.63
N GLN A 147 -27.78 -14.57 22.31
CA GLN A 147 -29.04 -14.21 21.68
C GLN A 147 -30.08 -15.33 21.80
N THR A 148 -29.65 -16.58 21.64
CA THR A 148 -30.53 -17.75 21.79
C THR A 148 -31.03 -17.87 23.23
N GLU A 149 -30.13 -17.78 24.21
CA GLU A 149 -30.48 -17.84 25.63
C GLU A 149 -31.42 -16.69 26.03
N LEU A 150 -31.17 -15.47 25.54
CA LEU A 150 -32.05 -14.33 25.77
C LEU A 150 -33.45 -14.58 25.19
N GLY A 151 -33.54 -15.13 23.98
CA GLY A 151 -34.82 -15.49 23.36
C GLY A 151 -35.60 -16.55 24.14
N GLU A 152 -34.91 -17.58 24.65
CA GLU A 152 -35.52 -18.59 25.52
C GLU A 152 -36.05 -17.96 26.82
N ARG A 153 -35.27 -17.07 27.45
CA ARG A 153 -35.68 -16.34 28.66
C ARG A 153 -36.85 -15.39 28.43
N GLU A 154 -36.88 -14.71 27.29
CA GLU A 154 -38.01 -13.87 26.91
C GLU A 154 -39.29 -14.69 26.78
N GLU A 155 -39.21 -15.89 26.21
CA GLU A 155 -40.36 -16.79 26.08
C GLU A 155 -40.80 -17.34 27.45
N GLU A 156 -39.87 -17.73 28.32
CA GLU A 156 -40.16 -18.07 29.72
C GLU A 156 -40.89 -16.92 30.43
N CYS A 157 -40.42 -15.69 30.28
CA CYS A 157 -41.08 -14.52 30.86
C CYS A 157 -42.49 -14.31 30.31
N LYS A 158 -42.72 -14.48 29.00
CA LYS A 158 -44.08 -14.39 28.43
C LYS A 158 -45.01 -15.45 29.01
N MET A 159 -44.52 -16.68 29.15
CA MET A 159 -45.29 -17.76 29.77
C MET A 159 -45.65 -17.43 31.22
N LEU A 160 -44.70 -16.93 32.01
CA LEU A 160 -44.94 -16.51 33.39
C LEU A 160 -45.95 -15.35 33.48
N VAL A 161 -45.86 -14.36 32.59
CA VAL A 161 -46.82 -13.24 32.54
C VAL A 161 -48.24 -13.77 32.25
N SER A 162 -48.38 -14.69 31.28
CA SER A 162 -49.68 -15.30 30.97
C SER A 162 -50.26 -16.10 32.16
N ALA A 163 -49.40 -16.84 32.88
CA ALA A 163 -49.80 -17.58 34.07
C ALA A 163 -50.23 -16.64 35.21
N ILE A 164 -49.54 -15.52 35.41
CA ILE A 164 -49.92 -14.49 36.38
C ILE A 164 -51.26 -13.85 36.01
N GLN A 165 -51.54 -13.62 34.73
CA GLN A 165 -52.86 -13.14 34.28
C GLN A 165 -53.96 -14.16 34.57
N GLU A 166 -53.73 -15.45 34.31
CA GLU A 166 -54.70 -16.49 34.62
C GLU A 166 -54.98 -16.59 36.12
N LEU A 167 -53.94 -16.52 36.95
CA LEU A 167 -54.08 -16.48 38.41
C LEU A 167 -54.85 -15.23 38.88
N HIS A 168 -54.61 -14.07 38.27
CA HIS A 168 -55.37 -12.85 38.55
C HIS A 168 -56.86 -13.03 38.28
N ILE A 169 -57.24 -13.65 37.16
CA ILE A 169 -58.64 -13.93 36.82
C ILE A 169 -59.26 -14.85 37.86
N LYS A 170 -58.59 -15.96 38.20
CA LYS A 170 -59.06 -16.91 39.22
C LYS A 170 -59.25 -16.27 40.59
N LEU A 171 -58.34 -15.38 40.98
CA LEU A 171 -58.44 -14.65 42.25
C LEU A 171 -59.67 -13.73 42.27
N ALA A 172 -59.91 -12.99 41.18
CA ALA A 172 -61.09 -12.14 41.04
C ALA A 172 -62.42 -12.92 41.07
N GLU A 173 -62.46 -14.10 40.42
CA GLU A 173 -63.61 -15.00 40.51
C GLU A 173 -63.84 -15.48 41.96
N LEU A 174 -62.77 -15.86 42.66
CA LEU A 174 -62.86 -16.31 44.04
C LEU A 174 -63.35 -15.19 44.97
N GLU A 175 -62.84 -13.97 44.82
CA GLU A 175 -63.31 -12.78 45.54
C GLU A 175 -64.82 -12.55 45.31
N ALA A 176 -65.29 -12.66 44.06
CA ALA A 176 -66.71 -12.54 43.74
C ALA A 176 -67.57 -13.64 44.41
N THR A 177 -67.09 -14.89 44.47
CA THR A 177 -67.81 -15.97 45.17
C THR A 177 -67.86 -15.76 46.67
N VAL A 178 -66.77 -15.29 47.28
CA VAL A 178 -66.69 -14.97 48.71
C VAL A 178 -67.67 -13.86 49.05
N ASP A 179 -67.77 -12.83 48.21
CA ASP A 179 -68.70 -11.73 48.42
C ASP A 179 -70.16 -12.17 48.24
N ALA A 180 -70.45 -13.04 47.28
CA ALA A 180 -71.78 -13.64 47.13
C ALA A 180 -72.19 -14.46 48.37
N GLN A 181 -71.29 -15.32 48.89
CA GLN A 181 -71.54 -16.09 50.10
C GLN A 181 -71.73 -15.21 51.34
N LYS A 182 -70.94 -14.13 51.49
CA LYS A 182 -71.14 -13.15 52.58
C LYS A 182 -72.53 -12.52 52.51
N GLN A 183 -73.03 -12.18 51.32
CA GLN A 183 -74.38 -11.64 51.14
C GLN A 183 -75.45 -12.66 51.54
N GLU A 184 -75.30 -13.92 51.14
CA GLU A 184 -76.22 -15.00 51.51
C GLU A 184 -76.25 -15.22 53.04
N ILE A 185 -75.09 -15.27 53.69
CA ILE A 185 -75.00 -15.36 55.16
C ILE A 185 -75.71 -14.17 55.82
N ALA A 186 -75.53 -12.94 55.31
CA ALA A 186 -76.20 -11.76 55.84
C ALA A 186 -77.74 -11.86 55.68
N GLN A 187 -78.24 -12.42 54.57
CA GLN A 187 -79.66 -12.67 54.38
C GLN A 187 -80.21 -13.73 55.35
N LEU A 188 -79.51 -14.85 55.52
CA LEU A 188 -79.89 -15.91 56.45
C LEU A 188 -79.88 -15.41 57.91
N GLN A 189 -78.90 -14.59 58.30
CA GLN A 189 -78.87 -13.95 59.61
C GLN A 189 -80.09 -13.04 59.83
N LYS A 190 -80.50 -12.27 58.80
CA LYS A 190 -81.71 -11.44 58.85
C LYS A 190 -82.97 -12.30 59.03
N GLN A 191 -83.11 -13.39 58.29
CA GLN A 191 -84.24 -14.32 58.42
C GLN A 191 -84.27 -15.01 59.80
N ASN A 192 -83.12 -15.46 60.30
CA ASN A 192 -83.02 -16.08 61.62
C ASN A 192 -83.39 -15.11 62.74
N ASN A 193 -82.93 -13.85 62.66
CA ASN A 193 -83.34 -12.81 63.62
C ASN A 193 -84.85 -12.51 63.54
N LEU A 194 -85.43 -12.52 62.34
CA LEU A 194 -86.88 -12.39 62.16
C LEU A 194 -87.63 -13.56 62.80
N ALA A 195 -87.18 -14.79 62.56
CA ALA A 195 -87.78 -16.01 63.12
C ALA A 195 -87.68 -16.05 64.65
N LYS A 196 -86.52 -15.66 65.22
CA LYS A 196 -86.36 -15.49 66.68
C LYS A 196 -87.32 -14.44 67.23
N GLY A 197 -87.49 -13.31 66.53
CA GLY A 197 -88.48 -12.29 66.88
C GLY A 197 -89.91 -12.84 66.87
N VAL A 198 -90.31 -13.53 65.80
CA VAL A 198 -91.65 -14.15 65.69
C VAL A 198 -91.89 -15.19 66.79
N SER A 199 -90.92 -16.06 67.08
CA SER A 199 -91.01 -17.01 68.20
C SER A 199 -91.12 -16.31 69.55
N PHE A 200 -90.43 -15.19 69.75
CA PHE A 200 -90.56 -14.37 70.95
C PHE A 200 -91.96 -13.74 71.07
N PHE A 201 -92.52 -13.23 69.96
CA PHE A 201 -93.89 -12.69 69.93
C PHE A 201 -94.96 -13.77 70.15
N ILE A 202 -94.82 -14.95 69.55
CA ILE A 202 -95.75 -16.08 69.78
C ILE A 202 -95.66 -16.54 71.24
N GLY A 203 -94.46 -16.68 71.79
CA GLY A 203 -94.27 -17.01 73.21
C GLY A 203 -94.92 -15.97 74.14
N PHE A 204 -94.75 -14.67 73.83
CA PHE A 204 -95.37 -13.59 74.59
C PHE A 204 -96.90 -13.58 74.46
N ALA A 205 -97.45 -13.84 73.28
CA ALA A 205 -98.88 -13.92 73.03
C ALA A 205 -99.54 -15.14 73.69
N VAL A 206 -98.85 -16.28 73.75
CA VAL A 206 -99.32 -17.46 74.49
C VAL A 206 -99.34 -17.18 75.99
N VAL A 207 -98.29 -16.54 76.54
CA VAL A 207 -98.25 -16.17 77.96
C VAL A 207 -99.33 -15.14 78.31
N SER A 208 -99.53 -14.11 77.49
CA SER A 208 -100.59 -13.11 77.72
C SER A 208 -101.99 -13.69 77.56
N GLY A 209 -102.21 -14.60 76.60
CA GLY A 209 -103.46 -15.32 76.41
C GLY A 209 -103.80 -16.26 77.58
N VAL A 210 -102.80 -16.95 78.14
CA VAL A 210 -102.95 -17.78 79.34
C VAL A 210 -103.31 -16.91 80.55
N ILE A 211 -102.58 -15.81 80.78
CA ILE A 211 -102.87 -14.85 81.87
C ILE A 211 -104.27 -14.23 81.71
N ALA A 212 -104.67 -13.87 80.48
CA ALA A 212 -106.01 -13.35 80.22
C ALA A 212 -107.11 -14.39 80.46
N SER A 213 -106.84 -15.67 80.20
CA SER A 213 -107.79 -16.77 80.49
C SER A 213 -107.91 -17.09 81.98
N GLU A 214 -106.90 -16.74 82.79
CA GLU A 214 -106.83 -17.00 84.23
C GLU A 214 -107.43 -15.85 85.07
N ILE A 215 -107.56 -14.65 84.50
CA ILE A 215 -108.21 -13.47 85.10
C ILE A 215 -109.74 -13.44 84.86
N VAL A 216 -110.26 -14.27 83.95
CA VAL A 216 -111.70 -14.34 83.58
C VAL A 216 -112.46 -15.50 84.27
N LYS A 217 -111.87 -16.13 85.29
CA LYS A 217 -112.53 -17.10 86.18
C LYS A 217 -112.64 -16.54 87.60
#